data_AF-A0A7C1WK82-F1
#
_entry.id   AF-A0A7C1WK82-F1
#
_cell.length_a   1.000
_cell.length_b   1.000
_cell.length_c   1.000
_cell.angle_alpha   90.00
_cell.angle_beta   90.00
_cell.angle_gamma   90.00
#
_symmetry.space_group_name_H-M   'P 1'
#
loop_
_entity.id
_entity.type
_entity.pdbx_description
1 polymer ?
#
loop_
_entity_poly.entity_id
_entity_poly.type
_entity_poly.pdbx_seq_one_letter_code
_entity_poly.pdbx_strand_id
1 'polypeptide(L)'
;MSLQAAEAITEIANLYLLDAQMLGLSHYGGLYILQAPRPAIIETGFSHTVEKILAALEELGIRPEQIAYILPTHVHMDHAGGAGFLAKTCPNAKIVVHERGAPYLIDPTHLVESVKRAVGPMFPYYGELAPISPDRIMA
;
A
#
# COMPACT_ATOMS: atom_id res chain seq x y z
N MET A 1 -6.78 -21.73 7.39
CA MET A 1 -6.24 -22.07 6.06
C MET A 1 -5.10 -21.11 5.77
N SER A 2 -3.85 -21.54 5.99
CA SER A 2 -2.69 -20.77 5.53
C SER A 2 -2.57 -20.98 4.03
N LEU A 3 -2.83 -19.94 3.24
CA LEU A 3 -2.30 -19.90 1.89
C LEU A 3 -0.78 -19.94 2.02
N GLN A 4 -0.12 -20.85 1.30
CA GLN A 4 1.34 -20.88 1.25
C GLN A 4 1.81 -19.56 0.62
N ALA A 5 2.41 -18.69 1.41
CA ALA A 5 2.83 -17.34 1.03
C ALA A 5 3.82 -17.33 -0.16
N ALA A 6 4.56 -18.43 -0.35
CA ALA A 6 5.54 -18.62 -1.42
C ALA A 6 4.96 -18.55 -2.85
N GLU A 7 3.66 -18.76 -3.07
CA GLU A 7 3.06 -18.63 -4.42
C GLU A 7 2.68 -17.18 -4.79
N ALA A 8 2.62 -16.28 -3.81
CA ALA A 8 2.19 -14.90 -4.03
C ALA A 8 3.35 -13.95 -4.38
N ILE A 9 4.60 -14.35 -4.14
CA ILE A 9 5.78 -13.51 -4.33
C ILE A 9 6.59 -14.03 -5.52
N THR A 10 6.78 -13.18 -6.53
CA THR A 10 7.67 -13.46 -7.67
C THR A 10 8.90 -12.56 -7.60
N GLU A 11 10.09 -13.15 -7.51
CA GLU A 11 11.37 -12.42 -7.53
C GLU A 11 11.77 -12.02 -8.96
N ILE A 12 12.15 -10.75 -9.12
CA ILE A 12 12.64 -10.14 -10.35
C ILE A 12 13.89 -9.31 -10.00
N ALA A 13 15.06 -9.95 -9.98
CA ALA A 13 16.29 -9.39 -9.41
C ALA A 13 16.07 -8.95 -7.95
N ASN A 14 16.26 -7.69 -7.60
CA ASN A 14 16.03 -7.18 -6.26
C ASN A 14 14.63 -6.54 -6.07
N LEU A 15 13.70 -6.85 -6.97
CA LEU A 15 12.31 -6.40 -6.95
C LEU A 15 11.40 -7.63 -6.79
N TYR A 16 10.48 -7.59 -5.84
CA TYR A 16 9.55 -8.68 -5.57
C TYR A 16 8.13 -8.24 -5.94
N LEU A 17 7.50 -8.91 -6.90
CA LEU A 17 6.08 -8.74 -7.20
C LEU A 17 5.26 -9.54 -6.19
N LEU A 18 4.38 -8.85 -5.47
CA LEU A 18 3.40 -9.44 -4.57
C LEU A 18 2.01 -9.40 -5.19
N ASP A 19 1.43 -10.58 -5.42
CA ASP A 19 0.01 -10.75 -5.65
C ASP A 19 -0.72 -10.80 -4.30
N ALA A 20 -1.24 -9.65 -3.88
CA ALA A 20 -1.94 -9.56 -2.62
C ALA A 20 -3.42 -9.99 -2.70
N GLN A 21 -3.83 -10.68 -3.77
CA GLN A 21 -5.17 -11.24 -3.98
C GLN A 21 -6.26 -10.25 -3.51
N MET A 22 -6.24 -9.04 -4.08
CA MET A 22 -7.16 -7.98 -3.69
C MET A 22 -8.60 -8.43 -3.98
N LEU A 23 -9.52 -8.16 -3.05
CA LEU A 23 -10.90 -8.68 -3.08
C LEU A 23 -11.01 -10.22 -3.10
N GLY A 24 -9.95 -10.94 -2.70
CA GLY A 24 -9.90 -12.40 -2.74
C GLY A 24 -9.68 -12.99 -4.13
N LEU A 25 -9.32 -12.16 -5.12
CA LEU A 25 -9.08 -12.58 -6.49
C LEU A 25 -7.57 -12.64 -6.76
N SER A 26 -7.08 -13.82 -7.17
CA SER A 26 -5.70 -13.95 -7.65
C SER A 26 -5.49 -13.10 -8.91
N HIS A 27 -4.30 -12.54 -9.03
CA HIS A 27 -3.83 -11.74 -10.16
C HIS A 27 -4.64 -10.44 -10.37
N TYR A 28 -5.36 -10.00 -9.34
CA TYR A 28 -6.09 -8.73 -9.32
C TYR A 28 -5.20 -7.64 -8.72
N GLY A 29 -4.34 -7.07 -9.56
CA GLY A 29 -3.36 -6.06 -9.17
C GLY A 29 -2.02 -6.67 -8.72
N GLY A 30 -1.00 -5.82 -8.64
CA GLY A 30 0.34 -6.20 -8.23
C GLY A 30 0.99 -5.07 -7.44
N LEU A 31 1.67 -5.45 -6.37
CA LEU A 31 2.45 -4.54 -5.54
C LEU A 31 3.91 -4.95 -5.65
N TYR A 32 4.84 -4.03 -5.41
CA TYR A 32 6.25 -4.39 -5.45
C TYR A 32 6.97 -4.03 -4.15
N ILE A 33 7.88 -4.89 -3.75
CA ILE A 33 8.85 -4.62 -2.69
C ILE A 33 10.22 -4.53 -3.36
N LEU A 34 10.84 -3.35 -3.31
CA LEU A 34 12.20 -3.14 -3.79
C LEU A 34 13.17 -3.36 -2.62
N GLN A 35 13.97 -4.42 -2.71
CA GLN A 35 15.05 -4.68 -1.78
C GLN A 35 16.30 -3.92 -2.22
N ALA A 36 16.61 -2.86 -1.48
CA ALA A 36 17.75 -1.99 -1.72
C ALA A 36 18.36 -1.59 -0.36
N PRO A 37 19.52 -0.93 -0.31
CA PRO A 37 20.05 -0.38 0.94
C PRO A 37 19.05 0.51 1.69
N ARG A 38 18.11 1.12 0.95
CA ARG A 38 16.91 1.77 1.47
C ARG A 38 15.67 1.11 0.86
N PRO A 39 15.10 0.08 1.51
CA PRO A 39 13.95 -0.66 0.99
C PRO A 39 12.73 0.21 0.74
N ALA A 40 11.93 -0.17 -0.25
CA ALA A 40 10.73 0.55 -0.64
C ALA A 40 9.57 -0.38 -0.97
N ILE A 41 8.36 0.08 -0.68
CA ILE A 41 7.10 -0.53 -1.11
C ILE A 41 6.54 0.34 -2.24
N ILE A 42 6.18 -0.25 -3.37
CA ILE A 42 5.57 0.42 -4.51
C ILE A 42 4.15 -0.14 -4.63
N GLU A 43 3.17 0.77 -4.62
CA GLU A 43 1.74 0.47 -4.44
C GLU A 43 1.39 -0.09 -3.05
N THR A 44 0.16 0.16 -2.62
CA THR A 44 -0.31 -0.29 -1.29
C THR A 44 -1.65 -1.03 -1.31
N GLY A 45 -2.35 -1.02 -2.45
CA GLY A 45 -3.62 -1.71 -2.59
C GLY A 45 -4.74 -1.03 -1.78
N PHE A 46 -5.77 -1.81 -1.45
CA PHE A 46 -6.77 -1.45 -0.45
C PHE A 46 -6.17 -1.46 0.97
N SER A 47 -6.91 -0.93 1.95
CA SER A 47 -6.48 -1.04 3.36
C SER A 47 -6.32 -2.48 3.85
N HIS A 48 -7.09 -3.41 3.29
CA HIS A 48 -7.04 -4.85 3.63
C HIS A 48 -5.78 -5.55 3.11
N THR A 49 -5.06 -4.91 2.19
CA THR A 49 -3.83 -5.44 1.60
C THR A 49 -2.64 -5.34 2.55
N VAL A 50 -2.71 -4.47 3.56
CA VAL A 50 -1.61 -4.15 4.49
C VAL A 50 -1.05 -5.40 5.17
N GLU A 51 -1.91 -6.30 5.65
CA GLU A 51 -1.47 -7.53 6.33
C GLU A 51 -0.65 -8.44 5.41
N LYS A 52 -1.02 -8.55 4.13
CA LYS A 52 -0.29 -9.35 3.15
C LYS A 52 1.05 -8.74 2.80
N ILE A 53 1.13 -7.40 2.74
CA ILE A 53 2.40 -6.69 2.55
C ILE A 53 3.33 -6.96 3.74
N LEU A 54 2.82 -6.88 4.97
CA LEU A 54 3.62 -7.14 6.18
C LEU A 54 4.10 -8.61 6.25
N ALA A 55 3.25 -9.56 5.88
CA ALA A 55 3.64 -10.97 5.78
C ALA A 55 4.74 -11.18 4.71
N ALA A 56 4.64 -10.51 3.56
CA ALA A 56 5.68 -10.56 2.54
C ALA A 56 7.00 -9.94 3.01
N LEU A 57 6.95 -8.84 3.77
CA LEU A 57 8.14 -8.25 4.38
C LEU A 57 8.81 -9.21 5.37
N GLU A 58 8.02 -9.89 6.20
CA GLU A 58 8.51 -10.91 7.12
C GLU A 58 9.21 -12.07 6.39
N GLU A 59 8.59 -12.58 5.32
CA GLU A 59 9.16 -13.64 4.47
C GLU A 59 10.49 -13.21 3.82
N LEU A 60 10.59 -11.95 3.39
CA LEU A 60 11.82 -11.37 2.83
C LEU A 60 12.85 -10.97 3.91
N GLY A 61 12.55 -11.14 5.20
CA GLY A 61 13.43 -10.75 6.30
C GLY A 61 13.62 -9.23 6.43
N ILE A 62 12.69 -8.44 5.92
CA ILE A 62 12.70 -6.97 5.98
C ILE A 62 11.80 -6.52 7.12
N ARG A 63 12.37 -5.91 8.16
CA ARG A 63 11.53 -5.36 9.24
C ARG A 63 10.81 -4.09 8.79
N PRO A 64 9.58 -3.81 9.27
CA PRO A 64 8.85 -2.59 8.94
C PRO A 64 9.63 -1.30 9.19
N GLU A 65 10.50 -1.24 10.21
CA GLU A 65 11.33 -0.07 10.52
C GLU A 65 12.45 0.16 9.50
N GLN A 66 12.78 -0.84 8.67
CA GLN A 66 13.77 -0.72 7.61
C GLN A 66 13.18 -0.09 6.34
N ILE A 67 11.86 -0.09 6.18
CA ILE A 67 11.21 0.53 5.02
C ILE A 67 11.47 2.03 5.05
N ALA A 68 12.17 2.51 4.03
CA ALA A 68 12.52 3.91 3.88
C ALA A 68 11.45 4.67 3.09
N TYR A 69 10.76 4.01 2.16
CA TYR A 69 9.80 4.65 1.27
C TYR A 69 8.58 3.79 1.00
N ILE A 70 7.43 4.44 0.88
CA ILE A 70 6.18 3.85 0.38
C ILE A 70 5.71 4.75 -0.77
N LEU A 71 5.51 4.16 -1.95
CA LEU A 71 5.33 4.86 -3.21
C LEU A 71 4.02 4.41 -3.88
N PRO A 72 2.86 4.93 -3.46
CA PRO A 72 1.65 4.80 -4.27
C PRO A 72 1.85 5.60 -5.58
N THR A 73 1.60 4.98 -6.73
CA THR A 73 1.73 5.67 -8.03
C THR A 73 0.68 6.77 -8.20
N HIS A 74 -0.50 6.58 -7.58
CA HIS A 74 -1.58 7.55 -7.52
C HIS A 74 -2.52 7.26 -6.34
N VAL A 75 -3.51 8.14 -6.10
CA VAL A 75 -4.27 8.17 -4.85
C VAL A 75 -5.62 7.44 -4.89
N HIS A 76 -5.90 6.61 -5.90
CA HIS A 76 -7.13 5.82 -5.87
C HIS A 76 -7.11 4.84 -4.68
N MET A 77 -8.28 4.54 -4.11
CA MET A 77 -8.39 3.75 -2.87
C MET A 77 -7.92 2.30 -3.02
N ASP A 78 -7.93 1.77 -4.24
CA ASP A 78 -7.39 0.46 -4.61
C ASP A 78 -5.88 0.47 -4.84
N HIS A 79 -5.23 1.63 -4.75
CA HIS A 79 -3.79 1.83 -4.97
C HIS A 79 -3.08 2.38 -3.73
N ALA A 80 -3.63 3.45 -3.15
CA ALA A 80 -3.13 4.15 -1.97
C ALA A 80 -3.90 3.82 -0.69
N GLY A 81 -4.86 2.88 -0.72
CA GLY A 81 -5.70 2.53 0.41
C GLY A 81 -4.93 2.06 1.64
N GLY A 82 -3.84 1.33 1.43
CA GLY A 82 -2.95 0.87 2.48
C GLY A 82 -1.96 1.92 2.99
N ALA A 83 -1.77 3.05 2.29
CA ALA A 83 -0.65 3.96 2.53
C ALA A 83 -0.60 4.52 3.95
N GLY A 84 -1.73 4.99 4.49
CA GLY A 84 -1.78 5.53 5.86
C GLY A 84 -1.59 4.48 6.95
N PHE A 85 -2.00 3.24 6.70
CA PHE A 85 -1.81 2.13 7.63
C PHE A 85 -0.36 1.65 7.62
N LEU A 86 0.23 1.47 6.42
CA LEU A 86 1.65 1.18 6.27
C LEU A 86 2.52 2.29 6.83
N ALA A 87 2.10 3.56 6.70
CA ALA A 87 2.80 4.65 7.35
C ALA A 87 2.91 4.38 8.86
N LYS A 88 1.80 4.09 9.55
CA LYS A 88 1.82 3.80 10.99
C LYS A 88 2.73 2.63 11.36
N THR A 89 2.71 1.55 10.57
CA THR A 89 3.48 0.32 10.86
C THR A 89 4.95 0.42 10.44
N CYS A 90 5.27 1.22 9.42
CA CYS A 90 6.63 1.51 8.94
C CYS A 90 7.02 2.93 9.39
N PRO A 91 7.42 3.13 10.66
CA PRO A 91 7.53 4.46 11.25
C PRO A 91 8.60 5.35 10.58
N ASN A 92 9.62 4.74 9.97
CA ASN A 92 10.72 5.45 9.31
C ASN A 92 10.44 5.78 7.84
N ALA A 93 9.34 5.29 7.26
CA ALA A 93 9.07 5.45 5.84
C ALA A 93 8.59 6.88 5.50
N LYS A 94 9.12 7.45 4.41
CA LYS A 94 8.48 8.61 3.74
C LYS A 94 7.50 8.12 2.70
N ILE A 95 6.37 8.80 2.56
CA ILE A 95 5.38 8.51 1.53
C ILE A 95 5.69 9.39 0.33
N VAL A 96 6.11 8.77 -0.77
CA VAL A 96 6.49 9.47 -1.98
C VAL A 96 5.32 9.43 -2.95
N VAL A 97 4.78 10.59 -3.29
CA VAL A 97 3.62 10.72 -4.17
C VAL A 97 3.71 12.04 -4.91
N HIS A 98 3.13 12.15 -6.10
CA HIS A 98 3.05 13.44 -6.80
C HIS A 98 2.36 14.51 -5.93
N GLU A 99 2.81 15.77 -5.97
CA GLU A 99 2.25 16.92 -5.23
C GLU A 99 0.72 17.05 -5.31
N ARG A 100 0.12 16.78 -6.47
CA ARG A 100 -1.34 16.74 -6.66
C ARG A 100 -2.06 15.66 -5.83
N GLY A 101 -1.38 14.56 -5.51
CA GLY A 101 -1.90 13.48 -4.68
C GLY A 101 -1.72 13.73 -3.18
N ALA A 102 -0.68 14.46 -2.79
CA ALA A 102 -0.33 14.68 -1.39
C ALA A 102 -1.50 15.16 -0.49
N PRO A 103 -2.32 16.16 -0.89
CA PRO A 103 -3.44 16.61 -0.06
C PRO A 103 -4.43 15.49 0.29
N TYR A 104 -4.66 14.54 -0.62
CA TYR A 104 -5.62 13.44 -0.43
C TYR A 104 -5.07 12.33 0.48
N LEU A 105 -3.75 12.23 0.64
CA LEU A 105 -3.14 11.30 1.60
C LEU A 105 -3.02 11.94 2.99
N ILE A 106 -2.83 13.26 3.04
CA ILE A 106 -2.83 14.02 4.30
C ILE A 106 -4.23 14.05 4.92
N ASP A 107 -5.23 14.45 4.13
CA ASP A 107 -6.63 14.45 4.52
C ASP A 107 -7.47 13.70 3.47
N PRO A 108 -7.82 12.43 3.72
CA PRO A 108 -8.56 11.60 2.78
C PRO A 108 -10.05 11.92 2.69
N THR A 109 -10.57 12.88 3.47
CA THR A 109 -12.02 13.14 3.58
C THR A 109 -12.68 13.35 2.21
N HIS A 110 -12.11 14.24 1.39
CA HIS A 110 -12.66 14.53 0.05
C HIS A 110 -12.53 13.35 -0.91
N LEU A 111 -11.46 12.55 -0.79
CA LEU A 111 -11.29 11.34 -1.61
C LEU A 111 -12.36 10.31 -1.27
N VAL A 112 -12.60 10.05 0.01
CA VAL A 112 -13.64 9.14 0.50
C VAL A 112 -15.02 9.56 0.02
N GLU A 113 -15.36 10.85 0.13
CA GLU A 113 -16.64 11.39 -0.34
C GLU A 113 -16.81 11.20 -1.86
N SER A 114 -15.74 11.45 -2.63
CA SER A 114 -15.77 11.28 -4.07
C SER A 114 -15.99 9.82 -4.47
N VAL A 115 -15.27 8.89 -3.84
CA VAL A 115 -15.41 7.45 -4.13
C VAL A 115 -16.81 6.98 -3.74
N LYS A 116 -17.33 7.34 -2.55
CA LYS A 116 -18.71 7.03 -2.14
C LYS A 116 -19.75 7.40 -3.20
N ARG A 117 -19.63 8.60 -3.79
CA ARG A 117 -20.53 9.05 -4.86
C ARG A 117 -20.37 8.24 -6.15
N ALA A 118 -19.14 7.86 -6.50
CA ALA A 118 -18.85 7.16 -7.74
C ALA A 118 -19.29 5.68 -7.71
N VAL A 119 -19.06 4.98 -6.60
CA VAL A 119 -19.23 3.51 -6.51
C VAL A 119 -20.48 3.09 -5.74
N GLY A 120 -21.11 4.02 -5.02
CA GLY A 120 -22.39 3.84 -4.34
C GLY A 120 -22.41 2.58 -3.45
N PRO A 121 -23.30 1.61 -3.70
CA PRO A 121 -23.39 0.38 -2.89
C PRO A 121 -22.11 -0.45 -2.81
N MET A 122 -21.15 -0.26 -3.72
CA MET A 122 -19.87 -0.97 -3.70
C MET A 122 -18.85 -0.38 -2.72
N PHE A 123 -19.13 0.80 -2.13
CA PHE A 123 -18.17 1.49 -1.25
C PHE A 123 -17.62 0.62 -0.09
N PRO A 124 -18.41 -0.25 0.56
CA PRO A 124 -17.90 -1.12 1.63
C PRO A 124 -16.72 -2.02 1.22
N TYR A 125 -16.55 -2.33 -0.07
CA TYR A 125 -15.43 -3.15 -0.55
C TYR A 125 -14.10 -2.39 -0.67
N TYR A 126 -14.13 -1.05 -0.63
CA TYR A 126 -12.94 -0.22 -0.79
C TYR A 126 -12.15 -0.02 0.51
N GLY A 127 -12.71 -0.46 1.64
CA GLY A 127 -12.08 -0.33 2.95
C GLY A 127 -12.04 1.11 3.47
N GLU A 128 -11.04 1.41 4.29
CA GLU A 128 -10.88 2.68 4.99
C GLU A 128 -9.61 3.39 4.53
N LEU A 129 -9.51 4.70 4.80
CA LEU A 129 -8.27 5.45 4.63
C LEU A 129 -7.83 6.00 5.98
N ALA A 130 -6.53 5.86 6.28
CA ALA A 130 -5.89 6.53 7.40
C ALA A 130 -5.16 7.78 6.89
N PRO A 131 -5.29 8.95 7.56
CA PRO A 131 -4.54 10.14 7.19
C PRO A 131 -3.04 9.94 7.47
N ILE A 132 -2.21 10.65 6.70
CA ILE A 132 -0.75 10.65 6.81
C ILE A 132 -0.29 12.03 7.27
N SER A 133 0.61 12.05 8.25
CA SER A 133 1.17 13.32 8.73
C SER A 133 1.93 14.04 7.62
N PRO A 134 1.74 15.37 7.42
CA PRO A 134 2.39 16.10 6.33
C PRO A 134 3.91 16.00 6.31
N ASP A 135 4.56 15.92 7.47
CA ASP A 135 6.02 15.77 7.58
C ASP A 135 6.53 14.44 7.00
N ARG A 136 5.64 13.47 6.79
CA ARG A 136 5.97 12.18 6.18
C ARG A 136 5.81 12.15 4.67
N ILE A 137 5.16 13.16 4.08
CA ILE A 137 4.99 13.25 2.63
C ILE A 137 6.28 13.80 2.00
N MET A 138 6.70 13.19 0.90
CA MET A 138 7.71 13.69 -0.01
C MET A 138 7.06 13.80 -1.39
N ALA A 139 6.89 15.02 -1.89
CA ALA A 139 6.09 15.29 -3.08
C ALA A 139 6.80 16.15 -4.12
#